data_AF-A0A2G8RFT7-F1
#
_entry.id   AF-A0A2G8RFT7-F1
#
_cell.length_a   1.000
_cell.length_b   1.000
_cell.length_c   1.000
_cell.angle_alpha   90.00
_cell.angle_beta   90.00
_cell.angle_gamma   90.00
#
_symmetry.space_group_name_H-M   'P 1'
#
loop_
_entity.id
_entity.type
_entity.pdbx_description
1 polymer ?
#
loop_
_entity_poly.entity_id
_entity_poly.type
_entity_poly.pdbx_seq_one_letter_code
_entity_poly.pdbx_strand_id
1 'polypeptide(L)'
;MTQLKVMSAIERCRAAALGGHVERCADCAHEHIAYNSCRNRHCPKCQAGAAKTWLAALEAELLPVRYFHLVFTLPKQIANIACQNKREIYNLLMRAPSPCLAHVAAAS
;
A
#
# COMPACT_ATOMS: atom_id res chain seq x y z
N MET A 1 -19.67 9.09 -8.22
CA MET A 1 -19.89 8.07 -9.27
C MET A 1 -18.80 6.98 -9.36
N THR A 2 -17.53 7.26 -9.04
CA THR A 2 -16.43 6.28 -9.15
C THR A 2 -16.47 5.16 -8.08
N GLN A 3 -16.90 5.48 -6.86
CA GLN A 3 -16.99 4.52 -5.75
C GLN A 3 -17.96 3.36 -6.03
N LEU A 4 -19.17 3.66 -6.52
CA LEU A 4 -20.18 2.63 -6.86
C LEU A 4 -19.66 1.63 -7.90
N LYS A 5 -18.94 2.10 -8.93
CA LYS A 5 -18.33 1.21 -9.94
C LYS A 5 -17.31 0.25 -9.33
N VAL A 6 -16.56 0.69 -8.31
CA VAL A 6 -15.60 -0.15 -7.59
C VAL A 6 -16.33 -1.19 -6.76
N MET A 7 -17.35 -0.78 -6.00
CA MET A 7 -18.15 -1.68 -5.16
C MET A 7 -18.78 -2.79 -6.01
N SER A 8 -19.47 -2.44 -7.09
CA SER A 8 -20.11 -3.43 -7.98
C SER A 8 -19.10 -4.38 -8.64
N ALA A 9 -17.90 -3.90 -8.98
CA ALA A 9 -16.85 -4.76 -9.51
C ALA A 9 -16.37 -5.78 -8.46
N ILE A 10 -16.20 -5.36 -7.20
CA ILE A 10 -15.76 -6.22 -6.10
C ILE A 10 -16.83 -7.28 -5.77
N GLU A 11 -18.10 -6.88 -5.71
CA GLU A 11 -19.23 -7.78 -5.46
C GLU A 11 -19.33 -8.87 -6.54
N ARG A 12 -19.22 -8.50 -7.83
CA ARG A 12 -19.31 -9.45 -8.95
C ARG A 12 -18.06 -10.29 -9.18
N CYS A 13 -16.95 -9.98 -8.51
CA CYS A 13 -15.67 -10.65 -8.74
C CYS A 13 -15.73 -12.14 -8.37
N ARG A 14 -15.30 -13.03 -9.29
CA ARG A 14 -15.34 -14.49 -9.14
C ARG A 14 -16.75 -15.05 -8.97
N ALA A 15 -17.74 -14.43 -9.63
CA ALA A 15 -19.11 -14.91 -9.70
C ALA A 15 -19.54 -15.14 -11.15
N ALA A 16 -20.60 -15.93 -11.35
CA ALA A 16 -21.17 -16.24 -12.66
C ALA A 16 -21.49 -15.00 -13.51
N ALA A 17 -21.78 -13.86 -12.88
CA ALA A 17 -22.03 -12.59 -13.55
C ALA A 17 -20.85 -12.06 -14.40
N LEU A 18 -19.64 -12.60 -14.25
CA LEU A 18 -18.47 -12.27 -15.08
C LEU A 18 -18.07 -13.40 -16.06
N GLY A 19 -18.89 -14.44 -16.16
CA GLY A 19 -18.55 -15.66 -16.88
C GLY A 19 -17.42 -16.44 -16.21
N GLY A 20 -17.04 -17.55 -16.84
CA GLY A 20 -15.98 -18.42 -16.37
C GLY A 20 -15.70 -19.53 -17.37
N HIS A 21 -14.84 -20.45 -16.98
CA HIS A 21 -14.48 -21.63 -17.77
C HIS A 21 -14.56 -22.87 -16.89
N VAL A 22 -14.77 -24.02 -17.52
CA VAL A 22 -14.73 -25.32 -16.83
C VAL A 22 -13.30 -25.82 -16.90
N GLU A 23 -12.73 -26.10 -15.73
CA GLU A 23 -11.45 -26.75 -15.58
C GLU A 23 -11.72 -28.23 -15.27
N ARG A 24 -11.07 -29.11 -16.01
CA ARG A 24 -11.16 -30.55 -15.80
C ARG A 24 -9.80 -31.10 -15.41
N CYS A 25 -9.73 -31.82 -14.30
CA CYS A 25 -8.53 -32.50 -13.86
C CYS A 25 -8.18 -33.63 -14.84
N ALA A 26 -6.93 -33.68 -15.29
CA ALA A 26 -6.45 -34.71 -16.21
C ALA A 26 -6.40 -36.10 -15.56
N ASP A 27 -6.13 -36.17 -14.25
CA ASP A 27 -5.89 -37.43 -13.55
C ASP A 27 -7.16 -38.10 -13.02
N CYS A 28 -8.14 -37.31 -12.57
CA CYS A 28 -9.37 -37.83 -11.94
C CYS A 28 -10.67 -37.42 -12.64
N ALA A 29 -10.57 -36.70 -13.77
CA ALA A 29 -11.72 -36.17 -14.53
C ALA A 29 -12.68 -35.26 -13.75
N HIS A 30 -12.34 -34.86 -12.52
CA HIS A 30 -13.14 -33.90 -11.75
C HIS A 30 -13.24 -32.57 -12.48
N GLU A 31 -14.47 -32.01 -12.55
CA GLU A 31 -14.76 -30.74 -13.19
C GLU A 31 -15.08 -29.67 -12.15
N HIS A 32 -14.48 -28.48 -12.32
CA HIS A 32 -14.72 -27.32 -11.48
C HIS A 32 -14.90 -26.07 -12.34
N ILE A 33 -15.84 -25.20 -11.97
CA ILE A 33 -16.10 -23.95 -12.69
C ILE A 33 -15.24 -22.84 -12.09
N ALA A 34 -14.31 -22.31 -12.89
CA ALA A 34 -13.50 -21.16 -12.52
C ALA A 34 -14.11 -19.86 -13.07
N TYR A 35 -14.67 -19.03 -12.19
CA TYR A 35 -15.20 -17.72 -12.58
C TYR A 35 -14.11 -16.66 -12.78
N ASN A 36 -14.35 -15.75 -13.72
CA ASN A 36 -13.46 -14.65 -14.06
C ASN A 36 -13.33 -13.63 -12.91
N SER A 37 -12.16 -13.01 -12.83
CA SER A 37 -11.89 -11.94 -11.87
C SER A 37 -12.37 -10.58 -12.40
N CYS A 38 -12.75 -9.66 -11.51
CA CYS A 38 -13.15 -8.32 -11.93
C CYS A 38 -11.99 -7.42 -12.38
N ARG A 39 -10.73 -7.85 -12.10
CA ARG A 39 -9.47 -7.14 -12.42
C ARG A 39 -9.38 -5.71 -11.88
N ASN A 40 -10.27 -5.28 -10.98
CA ASN A 40 -10.22 -3.96 -10.39
C ASN A 40 -9.03 -3.87 -9.41
N ARG A 41 -8.25 -2.77 -9.48
CA ARG A 41 -7.08 -2.53 -8.62
C ARG A 41 -7.40 -2.45 -7.11
N HIS A 42 -8.65 -2.19 -6.77
CA HIS A 42 -9.10 -2.12 -5.38
C HIS A 42 -9.69 -3.45 -4.88
N CYS A 43 -9.81 -4.45 -5.75
CA CYS A 43 -10.42 -5.71 -5.36
C CYS A 43 -9.42 -6.57 -4.57
N PRO A 44 -9.68 -6.89 -3.30
CA PRO A 44 -8.77 -7.71 -2.50
C PRO A 44 -8.62 -9.12 -3.08
N LYS A 45 -9.68 -9.68 -3.66
CA LYS A 45 -9.62 -11.00 -4.34
C LYS A 45 -8.68 -11.01 -5.56
N CYS A 46 -8.54 -9.87 -6.25
CA CYS A 46 -7.70 -9.78 -7.45
C CYS A 46 -6.26 -9.38 -7.12
N GLN A 47 -6.08 -8.46 -6.17
CA GLN A 47 -4.79 -7.79 -5.94
C GLN A 47 -4.07 -8.25 -4.69
N ALA A 48 -4.68 -9.05 -3.79
CA ALA A 48 -4.03 -9.48 -2.56
C ALA A 48 -2.73 -10.27 -2.81
N GLY A 49 -2.68 -11.10 -3.86
CA GLY A 49 -1.46 -11.84 -4.21
C GLY A 49 -0.31 -10.90 -4.57
N ALA A 50 -0.55 -10.00 -5.54
CA ALA A 50 0.44 -9.00 -5.96
C ALA A 50 0.86 -8.07 -4.80
N ALA A 51 -0.09 -7.65 -3.97
CA ALA A 51 0.18 -6.82 -2.79
C ALA A 51 1.07 -7.54 -1.77
N LYS A 52 0.84 -8.84 -1.52
CA LYS A 52 1.70 -9.65 -0.63
C LYS A 52 3.10 -9.82 -1.19
N THR A 53 3.23 -10.12 -2.49
CA THR A 53 4.54 -10.23 -3.15
C THR A 53 5.32 -8.92 -3.05
N TRP A 54 4.64 -7.79 -3.30
CA TRP A 54 5.24 -6.47 -3.19
C TRP A 54 5.64 -6.14 -1.75
N LEU A 55 4.79 -6.44 -0.76
CA LEU A 55 5.10 -6.23 0.65
C LEU A 55 6.31 -7.05 1.09
N ALA A 56 6.38 -8.33 0.71
CA ALA A 56 7.52 -9.19 1.04
C ALA A 56 8.84 -8.67 0.42
N ALA A 57 8.78 -8.11 -0.79
CA ALA A 57 9.95 -7.49 -1.42
C ALA A 57 10.41 -6.25 -0.64
N LEU A 58 9.48 -5.39 -0.20
CA LEU A 58 9.82 -4.23 0.63
C LEU A 58 10.35 -4.64 2.00
N GLU A 59 9.77 -5.66 2.63
CA GLU A 59 10.25 -6.19 3.92
C GLU A 59 11.68 -6.73 3.81
N ALA A 60 12.04 -7.32 2.68
CA ALA A 60 13.41 -7.79 2.42
C ALA A 60 14.43 -6.64 2.26
N GLU A 61 13.99 -5.44 1.90
CA GLU A 61 14.83 -4.25 1.83
C GLU A 61 15.01 -3.55 3.20
N LEU A 62 14.27 -3.98 4.23
CA LEU A 62 14.40 -3.39 5.57
C LEU A 62 15.73 -3.78 6.21
N LEU A 63 16.49 -2.76 6.60
CA LEU A 63 17.70 -2.95 7.40
C LEU A 63 17.33 -3.48 8.79
N PRO A 64 18.09 -4.43 9.38
CA PRO A 64 17.85 -4.98 10.71
C PRO A 64 18.29 -4.01 11.81
N VAL A 65 17.86 -2.76 11.71
CA VAL A 65 18.15 -1.66 12.63
C VAL A 65 16.86 -0.99 13.05
N ARG A 66 16.87 -0.34 14.21
CA ARG A 66 15.73 0.48 14.63
C ARG A 66 15.57 1.65 13.66
N TYR A 67 14.44 1.69 12.98
CA TYR A 67 14.09 2.75 12.04
C TYR A 67 12.94 3.58 12.61
N PHE A 68 13.08 4.91 12.55
CA PHE A 68 12.05 5.85 12.96
C PHE A 68 11.63 6.70 11.77
N HIS A 69 10.33 6.75 11.48
CA HIS A 69 9.79 7.65 10.47
C HIS A 69 9.31 8.95 11.14
N LEU A 70 10.07 10.03 10.95
CA LEU A 70 9.75 11.34 11.50
C LEU A 70 8.92 12.14 10.50
N VAL A 71 7.71 12.57 10.92
CA VAL A 71 6.81 13.38 10.10
C VAL A 71 6.64 14.75 10.74
N PHE A 72 6.99 15.80 9.99
CA PHE A 72 6.76 17.19 10.39
C PHE A 72 5.62 17.79 9.60
N THR A 73 4.51 18.10 10.27
CA THR A 73 3.42 18.86 9.65
C THR A 73 3.74 20.34 9.71
N LEU A 74 3.92 20.96 8.54
CA LEU A 74 4.19 22.40 8.46
C LEU A 74 2.88 23.21 8.44
N PRO A 75 2.81 24.33 9.18
CA PRO A 75 1.72 25.28 9.07
C PRO A 75 1.57 25.80 7.63
N LYS A 76 0.32 25.94 7.17
CA LYS A 76 0.01 26.40 5.81
C LYS A 76 0.62 27.76 5.49
N GLN A 77 0.73 28.63 6.49
CA GLN A 77 1.28 29.98 6.41
C GLN A 77 2.73 30.00 5.90
N ILE A 78 3.51 28.96 6.19
CA ILE A 78 4.92 28.86 5.78
C ILE A 78 5.16 27.86 4.63
N ALA A 79 4.09 27.22 4.11
CA ALA A 79 4.22 26.17 3.11
C ALA A 79 4.91 26.65 1.82
N ASN A 80 4.57 27.86 1.34
CA ASN A 80 5.20 28.42 0.14
C ASN A 80 6.69 28.73 0.35
N ILE A 81 7.03 29.28 1.52
CA ILE A 81 8.42 29.57 1.91
C ILE A 81 9.21 28.25 1.98
N ALA A 82 8.62 27.21 2.57
CA ALA A 82 9.23 25.88 2.66
C ALA A 82 9.41 25.20 1.31
N CYS A 83 8.45 25.37 0.39
CA CYS A 83 8.55 24.82 -0.96
C CYS A 83 9.73 25.44 -1.73
N GLN A 84 9.99 26.74 -1.53
CA GLN A 84 11.09 27.47 -2.19
C GLN A 84 12.45 27.26 -1.50
N ASN A 85 12.48 27.04 -0.19
CA ASN A 85 13.70 26.98 0.63
C ASN A 85 13.87 25.59 1.30
N LYS A 86 13.71 24.52 0.52
CA LYS A 86 13.63 23.15 1.07
C LYS A 86 14.85 22.77 1.92
N ARG A 87 16.06 23.07 1.45
CA ARG A 87 17.30 22.69 2.14
C ARG A 87 17.38 23.34 3.53
N GLU A 88 17.12 24.63 3.60
CA GLU A 88 17.20 25.44 4.82
C GLU A 88 16.11 25.03 5.82
N ILE A 89 14.88 24.83 5.33
CA ILE A 89 13.78 24.36 6.18
C ILE A 89 14.02 22.94 6.68
N TYR A 90 14.51 22.01 5.85
CA TYR A 90 14.82 20.65 6.29
C TYR A 90 15.94 20.64 7.33
N ASN A 91 16.99 21.43 7.13
CA ASN A 91 18.05 21.60 8.13
C ASN A 91 17.50 22.11 9.47
N LEU A 92 16.58 23.09 9.44
CA LEU A 92 15.92 23.60 10.65
C LEU A 92 15.05 22.55 11.32
N LEU A 93 14.27 21.78 10.56
CA LEU A 93 13.40 20.72 11.08
C LEU A 93 14.19 19.57 11.72
N MET A 94 15.38 19.27 11.21
CA MET A 94 16.26 18.25 11.80
C MET A 94 17.01 18.78 13.04
N ARG A 95 17.35 20.07 13.06
CA ARG A 95 18.13 20.66 14.14
C ARG A 95 17.29 21.05 15.35
N ALA A 96 16.12 21.68 15.14
CA ALA A 96 15.30 22.22 16.21
C ALA A 96 14.84 21.19 17.26
N PRO A 97 14.44 19.96 16.89
CA PRO A 97 14.05 18.93 17.86
C PRO A 97 15.21 18.01 18.25
N SER A 98 16.47 18.30 17.87
CA SER A 98 17.61 17.37 18.02
C SER A 98 17.76 16.76 19.43
N PRO A 99 17.63 17.51 20.54
CA PRO A 99 17.70 16.93 21.89
C PRO A 99 16.56 15.95 22.18
N CYS A 100 15.34 16.25 21.72
CA CYS A 100 14.18 15.39 21.87
C CYS A 100 14.32 14.11 21.01
N LEU A 101 14.79 14.25 19.77
CA LEU A 101 15.06 13.12 18.89
C LEU A 101 16.14 12.18 19.46
N ALA A 102 17.19 12.74 20.07
CA ALA A 102 18.22 11.95 20.75
C ALA A 102 17.66 11.17 21.95
N HIS A 103 16.74 11.78 22.71
CA HIS A 103 16.08 11.11 23.83
C HIS A 103 15.19 9.94 23.37
N VAL A 104 14.39 10.13 22.32
CA VAL A 104 13.56 9.05 21.74
C VAL A 104 14.42 7.91 21.22
N ALA A 105 15.55 8.22 20.57
CA ALA A 105 16.48 7.21 20.08
C ALA A 105 17.16 6.41 21.21
N ALA A 106 17.38 7.02 22.37
CA ALA A 106 18.02 6.40 23.53
C ALA A 106 17.05 5.58 24.42
N ALA A 107 15.76 5.92 24.41
CA ALA A 107 14.73 5.28 25.26
C ALA A 107 14.09 4.02 24.64
N SER A 108 14.60 3.54 23.50
CA SER A 108 14.06 2.41 22.71
C SER A 108 15.08 1.29 22.56
#